data_AF-A0A7V8BFH8-F1
#
_entry.id   AF-A0A7V8BFH8-F1
#
_cell.length_a   1.000
_cell.length_b   1.000
_cell.length_c   1.000
_cell.angle_alpha   90.00
_cell.angle_beta   90.00
_cell.angle_gamma   90.00
#
_symmetry.space_group_name_H-M   'P 1'
#
loop_
_entity.id
_entity.type
_entity.pdbx_description
1 polymer ?
#
loop_
_entity_poly.entity_id
_entity_poly.type
_entity_poly.pdbx_seq_one_letter_code
_entity_poly.pdbx_strand_id
1 'polypeptide(L)'
;MKCLKTLALAALCVWQAVPAKAGEALPFKLSSRPVQGEIQRFRGEGRERLAYELILENFHSKALRLDSLDIRLTQGGKEVFSEEVRGKALAERFSMVQENYHRPQDPILAPGAAAVLFLWVDVPERTGPFDAIQT
;
A
#
# COMPACT_ATOMS: atom_id res chain seq x y z
N MET A 1 6.47 14.57 74.63
CA MET A 1 6.99 15.08 73.34
C MET A 1 7.80 13.93 72.72
N LYS A 2 7.21 13.04 71.90
CA LYS A 2 7.14 13.05 70.41
C LYS A 2 8.51 13.42 69.78
N CYS A 3 9.21 12.64 68.94
CA CYS A 3 8.84 11.77 67.81
C CYS A 3 9.87 10.62 67.70
N LEU A 4 9.48 9.35 67.60
CA LEU A 4 8.95 8.59 66.46
C LEU A 4 9.98 8.30 65.35
N LYS A 5 10.37 7.03 65.29
CA LYS A 5 11.10 6.32 64.23
C LYS A 5 10.43 6.53 62.87
N THR A 6 11.22 6.36 61.80
CA THR A 6 10.89 5.82 60.45
C THR A 6 11.41 6.73 59.34
N LEU A 7 12.28 6.21 58.47
CA LEU A 7 12.12 6.42 57.04
C LEU A 7 12.70 5.21 56.30
N ALA A 8 11.76 4.55 55.62
CA ALA A 8 11.89 3.28 54.96
C ALA A 8 12.73 3.38 53.69
N LEU A 9 13.56 2.36 53.50
CA LEU A 9 14.19 2.01 52.24
C LEU A 9 13.10 1.57 51.25
N ALA A 10 12.85 2.36 50.20
CA ALA A 10 11.95 1.99 49.11
C ALA A 10 12.69 2.10 47.77
N ALA A 11 13.57 1.13 47.51
CA ALA A 11 14.10 0.87 46.18
C ALA A 11 13.29 -0.28 45.57
N LEU A 12 12.29 0.05 44.75
CA LEU A 12 11.63 -0.88 43.84
C LEU A 12 11.17 -0.12 42.60
N CYS A 13 12.12 0.17 41.71
CA CYS A 13 11.77 0.37 40.30
C CYS A 13 11.43 -1.00 39.71
N VAL A 14 10.19 -1.44 39.88
CA VAL A 14 9.65 -2.57 39.14
C VAL A 14 9.39 -2.07 37.72
N TRP A 15 10.35 -2.26 36.82
CA TRP A 15 10.10 -2.25 35.39
C TRP A 15 9.29 -3.50 35.07
N GLN A 16 7.97 -3.42 35.23
CA GLN A 16 7.09 -4.40 34.59
C GLN A 16 7.12 -4.10 33.10
N ALA A 17 7.84 -4.94 32.35
CA ALA A 17 7.77 -4.96 30.90
C ALA A 17 6.29 -5.04 30.49
N VAL A 18 5.83 -4.01 29.80
CA VAL A 18 4.49 -3.99 29.19
C VAL A 18 4.41 -5.19 28.26
N PRO A 19 3.46 -6.12 28.43
CA PRO A 19 3.31 -7.22 27.49
C PRO A 19 2.77 -6.63 26.18
N ALA A 20 3.63 -6.52 25.17
CA ALA A 20 3.20 -6.32 23.80
C ALA A 20 2.46 -7.59 23.36
N LYS A 21 1.13 -7.60 23.49
CA LYS A 21 0.27 -8.67 22.97
C LYS A 21 -0.79 -8.12 22.04
N ALA A 22 -0.79 -8.71 20.84
CA ALA A 22 -1.87 -8.78 19.85
C ALA A 22 -2.33 -7.44 19.26
N GLY A 23 -1.63 -7.01 18.22
CA GLY A 23 -2.04 -5.88 17.39
C GLY A 23 -0.98 -5.50 16.36
N GLU A 24 -0.34 -6.47 15.68
CA GLU A 24 0.43 -6.13 14.48
C GLU A 24 -0.56 -5.63 13.43
N ALA A 25 -0.73 -4.31 13.40
CA ALA A 25 -1.26 -3.61 12.24
C ALA A 25 -0.45 -4.05 11.02
N LEU A 26 -1.17 -4.28 9.91
CA LEU A 26 -0.62 -4.82 8.68
C LEU A 26 0.70 -4.13 8.31
N PRO A 27 1.77 -4.88 7.98
CA PRO A 27 3.11 -4.34 7.70
C PRO A 27 3.08 -3.20 6.66
N PHE A 28 2.16 -3.31 5.72
CA PHE A 28 1.73 -2.28 4.79
C PHE A 28 0.27 -2.56 4.44
N LYS A 29 -0.42 -1.58 3.86
CA LYS A 29 -1.75 -1.79 3.29
C LYS A 29 -1.73 -1.39 1.83
N LEU A 30 -2.20 -2.30 0.99
CA LEU A 30 -2.43 -2.05 -0.42
C LEU A 30 -3.93 -2.04 -0.66
N SER A 31 -4.42 -1.00 -1.33
CA SER A 31 -5.80 -0.89 -1.74
C SER A 31 -5.87 -0.38 -3.17
N SER A 32 -6.90 -0.77 -3.92
CA SER A 32 -7.10 -0.30 -5.29
C SER A 32 -8.39 0.50 -5.39
N ARG A 33 -8.36 1.59 -6.16
CA ARG A 33 -9.56 2.31 -6.56
C ARG A 33 -9.47 2.75 -8.03
N PRO A 34 -10.60 2.94 -8.72
CA PRO A 34 -10.58 3.62 -10.02
C PRO A 34 -10.11 5.07 -9.89
N VAL A 35 -9.37 5.56 -10.88
CA VAL A 35 -8.82 6.94 -10.89
C VAL A 35 -9.90 8.03 -10.74
N GLN A 36 -11.15 7.77 -11.16
CA GLN A 36 -12.24 8.76 -11.14
C GLN A 36 -13.52 8.25 -10.46
N GLY A 37 -13.42 7.42 -9.42
CA GLY A 37 -14.57 6.90 -8.68
C GLY A 37 -15.33 5.76 -9.38
N GLU A 38 -15.33 5.75 -10.72
CA GLU A 38 -15.74 4.62 -11.57
C GLU A 38 -14.58 4.20 -12.49
N ILE A 39 -14.56 2.92 -12.90
CA ILE A 39 -13.54 2.42 -13.84
C ILE A 39 -13.74 3.11 -15.18
N GLN A 40 -12.81 4.02 -15.52
CA GLN A 40 -12.78 4.61 -16.84
C GLN A 40 -12.29 3.60 -17.86
N ARG A 41 -13.04 3.53 -18.96
CA ARG A 41 -12.87 2.55 -20.03
C ARG A 41 -12.61 3.31 -21.32
N PHE A 42 -11.37 3.27 -21.79
CA PHE A 42 -11.02 3.83 -23.09
C PHE A 42 -11.07 2.70 -24.13
N ARG A 43 -12.00 2.78 -25.06
CA ARG A 43 -12.23 1.72 -26.07
C ARG A 43 -11.61 2.10 -27.41
N GLY A 44 -10.97 1.14 -28.05
CA GLY A 44 -10.41 1.29 -29.39
C GLY A 44 -9.85 -0.03 -29.91
N GLU A 45 -9.98 -0.30 -31.22
CA GLU A 45 -9.37 -1.46 -31.89
C GLU A 45 -9.72 -2.83 -31.26
N GLY A 46 -10.94 -2.99 -30.72
CA GLY A 46 -11.35 -4.23 -30.04
C GLY A 46 -10.67 -4.45 -28.69
N ARG A 47 -10.08 -3.40 -28.11
CA ARG A 47 -9.47 -3.37 -26.78
C ARG A 47 -10.14 -2.32 -25.89
N GLU A 48 -10.07 -2.56 -24.60
CA GLU A 48 -10.46 -1.63 -23.56
C GLU A 48 -9.26 -1.39 -22.65
N ARG A 49 -8.91 -0.12 -22.43
CA ARG A 49 -7.90 0.29 -21.45
C ARG A 49 -8.58 0.72 -20.18
N LEU A 50 -8.15 0.13 -19.07
CA LEU A 50 -8.63 0.42 -17.72
C LEU A 50 -7.56 1.19 -16.95
N ALA A 51 -7.98 2.15 -16.14
CA ALA A 51 -7.10 2.98 -15.32
C ALA A 51 -7.38 2.79 -13.83
N TYR A 52 -6.34 2.42 -13.07
CA TYR A 52 -6.44 2.19 -11.63
C TYR A 52 -5.38 2.97 -10.86
N GLU A 53 -5.75 3.37 -9.65
CA GLU A 53 -4.82 3.82 -8.61
C GLU A 53 -4.69 2.71 -7.59
N LEU A 54 -3.46 2.26 -7.35
CA LEU A 54 -3.13 1.45 -6.19
C LEU A 54 -2.57 2.37 -5.11
N ILE A 55 -3.22 2.45 -3.96
CA ILE A 55 -2.74 3.19 -2.80
C ILE A 55 -1.98 2.22 -1.91
N LEU A 56 -0.70 2.50 -1.72
CA LEU A 56 0.17 1.78 -0.80
C LEU A 56 0.51 2.66 0.40
N GLU A 57 0.22 2.16 1.59
CA GLU A 57 0.52 2.80 2.87
C GLU A 57 1.54 1.97 3.64
N ASN A 58 2.64 2.59 4.09
CA ASN A 58 3.67 1.92 4.87
C ASN A 58 3.43 2.13 6.37
N PHE A 59 3.05 1.06 7.08
CA PHE A 59 2.87 1.09 8.54
C PHE A 59 4.10 0.55 9.30
N HIS A 60 5.17 0.16 8.61
CA HIS A 60 6.42 -0.18 9.27
C HIS A 60 7.10 1.03 9.88
N SER A 61 7.95 0.77 10.88
CA SER A 61 8.91 1.73 11.43
C SER A 61 10.14 1.95 10.54
N LYS A 62 10.24 1.22 9.41
CA LYS A 62 11.34 1.31 8.44
C LYS A 62 10.81 1.71 7.07
N ALA A 63 11.68 2.32 6.27
CA ALA A 63 11.37 2.59 4.87
C ALA A 63 11.15 1.28 4.10
N LEU A 64 10.17 1.29 3.21
CA LEU A 64 9.85 0.19 2.31
C LEU A 64 10.33 0.56 0.90
N ARG A 65 11.03 -0.33 0.22
CA ARG A 65 11.38 -0.18 -1.20
C ARG A 65 10.58 -1.20 -1.99
N LEU A 66 9.94 -0.78 -3.07
CA LEU A 66 9.32 -1.71 -4.02
C LEU A 66 10.32 -2.02 -5.13
N ASP A 67 10.67 -3.29 -5.28
CA ASP A 67 11.58 -3.75 -6.32
C ASP A 67 10.83 -4.25 -7.56
N SER A 68 9.63 -4.80 -7.36
CA SER A 68 8.73 -5.26 -8.42
C SER A 68 7.26 -5.01 -8.05
N LEU A 69 6.41 -5.01 -9.07
CA LEU A 69 4.97 -5.07 -8.96
C LEU A 69 4.44 -6.11 -9.95
N ASP A 70 3.83 -7.17 -9.43
CA ASP A 70 3.12 -8.17 -10.22
C ASP A 70 1.63 -7.82 -10.26
N ILE A 71 1.10 -7.68 -11.47
CA ILE A 71 -0.30 -7.29 -11.70
C ILE A 71 -0.98 -8.47 -12.37
N ARG A 72 -2.09 -8.93 -11.81
CA ARG A 72 -2.94 -9.96 -12.42
C ARG A 72 -4.39 -9.52 -12.42
N LEU A 73 -5.03 -9.63 -13.57
CA LEU A 73 -6.47 -9.42 -13.71
C LEU A 73 -7.11 -10.72 -14.15
N THR A 74 -8.11 -11.14 -13.37
CA THR A 74 -8.91 -12.33 -13.68
C THR A 74 -10.33 -11.93 -14.12
N GLN A 75 -10.94 -12.78 -14.95
CA GLN A 75 -12.34 -12.66 -15.32
C GLN A 75 -12.95 -14.05 -15.50
N GLY A 76 -14.01 -14.34 -14.74
CA GLY A 76 -14.63 -15.67 -14.73
C GLY A 76 -13.64 -16.75 -14.31
N GLY A 77 -12.72 -16.40 -13.39
CA GLY A 77 -11.65 -17.29 -12.92
C GLY A 77 -10.50 -17.52 -13.90
N LYS A 78 -10.45 -16.82 -15.04
CA LYS A 78 -9.33 -16.89 -16.00
C LYS A 78 -8.51 -15.62 -15.99
N GLU A 79 -7.19 -15.74 -15.98
CA GLU A 79 -6.30 -14.60 -16.16
C GLU A 79 -6.50 -14.01 -17.57
N VAL A 80 -6.77 -12.70 -17.63
CA VAL A 80 -6.97 -11.95 -18.88
C VAL A 80 -5.89 -10.89 -19.10
N PHE A 81 -5.10 -10.60 -18.08
CA PHE A 81 -3.94 -9.73 -18.14
C PHE A 81 -2.96 -10.12 -17.03
N SER A 82 -1.66 -10.15 -17.37
CA SER A 82 -0.58 -10.21 -16.40
C SER A 82 0.57 -9.32 -16.88
N GLU A 83 1.13 -8.55 -15.95
CA GLU A 83 2.32 -7.74 -16.18
C GLU A 83 3.18 -7.75 -14.92
N GLU A 84 4.49 -7.90 -15.09
CA GLU A 84 5.46 -7.62 -14.04
C GLU A 84 6.21 -6.32 -14.38
N VAL A 85 6.26 -5.41 -13.40
CA VAL A 85 6.88 -4.09 -13.55
C VAL A 85 8.07 -3.96 -12.60
N ARG A 86 9.23 -3.52 -13.10
CA ARG A 86 10.45 -3.35 -12.31
C ARG A 86 11.23 -2.09 -12.69
N GLY A 87 12.15 -1.69 -11.83
CA GLY A 87 13.15 -0.65 -12.13
C GLY A 87 12.53 0.68 -12.57
N LYS A 88 13.01 1.24 -13.69
CA LYS A 88 12.55 2.54 -14.20
C LYS A 88 11.05 2.58 -14.51
N ALA A 89 10.50 1.49 -15.04
CA ALA A 89 9.07 1.41 -15.36
C ALA A 89 8.20 1.43 -14.09
N LEU A 90 8.71 0.90 -12.98
CA LEU A 90 8.03 0.97 -11.68
C LEU A 90 8.11 2.39 -11.10
N ALA A 91 9.28 3.02 -11.15
CA ALA A 91 9.45 4.42 -10.72
C ALA A 91 8.54 5.38 -11.52
N GLU A 92 8.38 5.16 -12.83
CA GLU A 92 7.46 5.92 -13.70
C GLU A 92 5.98 5.81 -13.29
N ARG A 93 5.61 4.75 -12.56
CA ARG A 93 4.24 4.51 -12.10
C ARG A 93 4.04 4.95 -10.65
N PHE A 94 5.10 5.23 -9.90
CA PHE A 94 5.07 5.51 -8.47
C PHE A 94 5.13 7.01 -8.18
N SER A 95 4.19 7.51 -7.39
CA SER A 95 4.16 8.89 -6.91
C SER A 95 3.77 8.96 -5.44
N MET A 96 4.41 9.84 -4.67
CA MET A 96 4.02 10.10 -3.29
C MET A 96 2.70 10.89 -3.22
N VAL A 97 1.82 10.57 -2.27
CA VAL A 97 0.52 11.26 -2.12
C VAL A 97 0.69 12.73 -1.73
N GLN A 98 1.73 13.06 -0.96
CA GLN A 98 1.93 14.40 -0.40
C GLN A 98 2.81 15.32 -1.28
N GLU A 99 3.61 14.77 -2.18
CA GLU A 99 4.58 15.53 -2.99
C GLU A 99 4.23 15.43 -4.47
N ASN A 100 3.63 16.48 -5.05
CA ASN A 100 3.38 16.61 -6.49
C ASN A 100 2.95 15.28 -7.14
N TYR A 101 1.77 14.79 -6.75
CA TYR A 101 1.15 13.50 -7.10
C TYR A 101 1.27 13.05 -8.58
N HIS A 102 1.60 13.96 -9.48
CA HIS A 102 1.78 13.74 -10.92
C HIS A 102 3.24 13.55 -11.37
N ARG A 103 4.22 13.53 -10.45
CA ARG A 103 5.64 13.35 -10.78
C ARG A 103 6.16 11.99 -10.32
N PRO A 104 6.61 11.14 -11.25
CA PRO A 104 7.32 9.91 -10.94
C PRO A 104 8.48 10.10 -9.96
N GLN A 105 8.63 9.16 -9.04
CA GLN A 105 9.64 9.16 -7.98
C GLN A 105 10.24 7.77 -7.79
N ASP A 106 11.38 7.70 -7.11
CA ASP A 106 11.94 6.42 -6.68
C ASP A 106 10.92 5.70 -5.77
N PRO A 107 10.70 4.39 -5.95
CA PRO A 107 9.65 3.64 -5.24
C PRO A 107 10.07 3.28 -3.82
N ILE A 108 10.34 4.31 -3.01
CA ILE A 108 10.74 4.22 -1.61
C ILE A 108 9.70 4.95 -0.77
N LEU A 109 9.09 4.23 0.16
CA LEU A 109 8.02 4.72 1.01
C LEU A 109 8.51 4.83 2.45
N ALA A 110 8.64 6.06 2.96
CA ALA A 110 9.02 6.31 4.34
C ALA A 110 8.00 5.72 5.35
N PRO A 111 8.41 5.47 6.62
CA PRO A 111 7.47 5.10 7.68
C PRO A 111 6.28 6.04 7.77
N GLY A 112 5.06 5.51 7.78
CA GLY A 112 3.82 6.27 7.87
C GLY A 112 3.40 7.03 6.60
N ALA A 113 4.17 6.93 5.52
CA ALA A 113 3.85 7.59 4.26
C ALA A 113 2.92 6.74 3.38
N ALA A 114 2.27 7.41 2.43
CA ALA A 114 1.43 6.81 1.41
C ALA A 114 1.90 7.20 0.00
N ALA A 115 1.83 6.25 -0.91
CA ALA A 115 2.10 6.44 -2.33
C ALA A 115 0.96 5.90 -3.17
N VAL A 116 0.89 6.36 -4.42
CA VAL A 116 0.01 5.81 -5.45
C VAL A 116 0.83 5.25 -6.59
N LEU A 117 0.40 4.07 -7.05
CA LEU A 117 0.83 3.49 -8.30
C LEU A 117 -0.28 3.65 -9.35
N PHE A 118 0.03 4.30 -10.46
CA PHE A 118 -0.90 4.41 -11.59
C PHE A 118 -0.74 3.19 -12.51
N LEU A 119 -1.84 2.47 -12.71
CA LEU A 119 -1.89 1.29 -13.56
C LEU A 119 -2.79 1.48 -14.76
N TRP A 120 -2.26 1.12 -15.92
CA TRP A 120 -2.98 1.07 -17.18
C TRP A 120 -3.02 -0.39 -17.64
N VAL A 121 -4.23 -0.92 -17.81
CA VAL A 121 -4.44 -2.34 -18.13
C VAL A 121 -5.19 -2.44 -19.45
N ASP A 122 -4.53 -3.02 -20.46
CA ASP A 122 -5.09 -3.21 -21.81
C ASP A 122 -5.67 -4.61 -21.97
N VAL A 123 -7.00 -4.71 -21.98
CA VAL A 123 -7.73 -5.97 -22.11
C VAL A 123 -8.55 -6.00 -23.41
N PRO A 124 -8.96 -7.19 -23.90
CA PRO A 124 -9.94 -7.27 -24.98
C PRO A 124 -11.23 -6.53 -24.62
N GLU A 125 -11.86 -5.85 -25.59
CA GLU A 125 -13.13 -5.14 -25.40
C GLU A 125 -14.26 -6.12 -25.02
N ARG A 126 -15.05 -5.79 -23.99
CA ARG A 126 -16.04 -6.71 -23.40
C ARG A 126 -17.34 -6.05 -22.94
N THR A 127 -18.38 -6.88 -22.82
CA THR A 127 -19.76 -6.57 -22.41
C THR A 127 -20.09 -6.93 -20.94
N GLY A 128 -19.10 -7.03 -20.04
CA GLY A 128 -19.34 -7.44 -18.63
C GLY A 128 -18.35 -6.87 -17.59
N PRO A 129 -18.56 -7.13 -16.28
CA PRO A 129 -17.67 -6.68 -15.20
C PRO A 129 -16.37 -7.51 -15.11
N PHE A 130 -15.32 -6.92 -14.52
CA PHE A 130 -14.07 -7.60 -14.17
C PHE A 130 -14.14 -8.11 -12.73
N ASP A 131 -13.47 -9.25 -12.46
CA ASP A 131 -13.19 -9.65 -11.07
C ASP A 131 -12.03 -8.76 -10.57
N ALA A 132 -12.01 -8.43 -9.27
CA ALA A 132 -11.07 -7.45 -8.69
C ALA A 132 -9.59 -7.69 -9.07
N ILE A 133 -8.78 -6.63 -9.13
CA ILE A 133 -7.33 -6.74 -9.36
C ILE A 133 -6.69 -7.51 -8.21
N GLN A 134 -5.85 -8.48 -8.56
CA GLN A 134 -4.96 -9.15 -7.62
C GLN A 134 -3.54 -8.63 -7.80
N THR A 135 -2.93 -8.23 -6.70
CA THR A 135 -1.57 -7.69 -6.57
C THR A 135 -0.81 -8.47 -5.52
#